data_AF-A0A7J3U6U7-F1
#
_entry.id   AF-A0A7J3U6U7-F1
#
_cell.length_a   1.000
_cell.length_b   1.000
_cell.length_c   1.000
_cell.angle_alpha   90.00
_cell.angle_beta   90.00
_cell.angle_gamma   90.00
#
_symmetry.space_group_name_H-M   'P 1'
#
loop_
_entity.id
_entity.type
_entity.pdbx_description
1 polymer ?
#
loop_
_entity_poly.entity_id
_entity_poly.type
_entity_poly.pdbx_seq_one_letter_code
_entity_poly.pdbx_strand_id
1 'polypeptide(L)'
;MNLREKLLIDNRRVMEINDFLMNPDNRLINDVLEIIDKYGGVDEINRRAKEARRIDNLLAKLEKVNPSYVKDIEWLIEQRDKGTYITIDEYRRRVLGEKAEDMDFKEDYAVTLEISACQYFPFFMTEAKQALEKKELMPGRYIRVRNMKEQEKDGDLLAMTAAMQAIGASWCETLDTKGTDGSNIHLGGPETITGYFGGVGEPNDYPLRWLDEFLYYNTNYGVKQVLNVNPGTILVGYMLHKLGVDVEFKISVY
;
A
#
# COMPACT_ATOMS: atom_id res chain seq x y z
N MET A 1 12.65 -36.58 20.62
CA MET A 1 12.08 -35.66 19.61
C MET A 1 13.03 -34.48 19.45
N ASN A 2 13.60 -34.33 18.26
CA ASN A 2 14.49 -33.22 17.91
C ASN A 2 13.68 -31.90 17.92
N LEU A 3 14.33 -30.77 18.23
CA LEU A 3 13.66 -29.45 18.20
C LEU A 3 13.00 -29.14 16.84
N ARG A 4 13.59 -29.58 15.72
CA ARG A 4 13.04 -29.42 14.37
C ARG A 4 11.74 -30.21 14.18
N GLU A 5 11.61 -31.39 14.79
CA GLU A 5 10.38 -32.19 14.71
C GLU A 5 9.20 -31.50 15.41
N LYS A 6 9.46 -30.60 16.37
CA LYS A 6 8.40 -29.80 17.03
C LYS A 6 7.81 -28.70 16.13
N LEU A 7 8.48 -28.36 15.03
CA LEU A 7 7.99 -27.38 14.04
C LEU A 7 7.07 -28.01 13.00
N LEU A 8 6.99 -29.35 12.93
CA LEU A 8 6.11 -30.04 12.00
C LEU A 8 4.66 -29.75 12.38
N ILE A 9 3.91 -29.12 11.47
CA ILE A 9 2.47 -28.96 11.62
C ILE A 9 1.83 -30.31 11.29
N ASP A 10 1.14 -30.89 12.27
CA ASP A 10 0.48 -32.18 12.10
C ASP A 10 -0.63 -32.12 11.05
N ASN A 11 -0.74 -33.16 10.21
CA ASN A 11 -1.72 -33.21 9.12
C ASN A 11 -3.16 -33.07 9.61
N ARG A 12 -3.49 -33.55 10.81
CA ARG A 12 -4.80 -33.35 11.42
C ARG A 12 -5.08 -31.88 11.68
N ARG A 13 -4.09 -31.10 12.10
CA ARG A 13 -4.26 -29.65 12.30
C ARG A 13 -4.48 -28.92 10.99
N VAL A 14 -3.81 -29.34 9.91
CA VAL A 14 -4.07 -28.81 8.57
C VAL A 14 -5.51 -29.12 8.12
N MET A 15 -5.97 -30.36 8.33
CA MET A 15 -7.36 -30.74 8.02
C MET A 15 -8.37 -29.93 8.84
N GLU A 16 -8.16 -29.78 10.15
CA GLU A 16 -9.04 -28.98 11.02
C GLU A 16 -9.15 -27.52 10.55
N ILE A 17 -8.06 -26.92 10.05
CA ILE A 17 -8.09 -25.58 9.45
C ILE A 17 -8.93 -25.57 8.16
N ASN A 18 -8.74 -26.55 7.28
CA ASN A 18 -9.51 -26.63 6.04
C ASN A 18 -11.01 -26.85 6.32
N ASP A 19 -11.34 -27.75 7.24
CA ASP A 19 -12.71 -28.03 7.65
C ASP A 19 -13.37 -26.77 8.21
N PHE A 20 -12.65 -25.97 9.01
CA PHE A 20 -13.13 -24.68 9.48
C PHE A 20 -13.40 -23.69 8.33
N LEU A 21 -12.44 -23.54 7.41
CA LEU A 21 -12.55 -22.59 6.29
C LEU A 21 -13.63 -22.98 5.26
N MET A 22 -13.86 -24.28 5.08
CA MET A 22 -14.80 -24.83 4.11
C MET A 22 -16.18 -25.13 4.69
N ASN A 23 -16.39 -24.93 5.99
CA ASN A 23 -17.69 -25.15 6.63
C ASN A 23 -18.72 -24.14 6.10
N PRO A 24 -19.81 -24.58 5.45
CA PRO A 24 -20.83 -23.67 4.88
C PRO A 24 -21.56 -22.85 5.95
N ASP A 25 -21.56 -23.27 7.21
CA ASP A 25 -22.17 -22.53 8.33
C ASP A 25 -21.18 -21.55 9.01
N ASN A 26 -19.95 -21.44 8.50
CA ASN A 26 -18.96 -20.51 9.05
C ASN A 26 -19.28 -19.07 8.68
N ARG A 27 -19.96 -18.38 9.59
CA ARG A 27 -20.34 -16.96 9.43
C ARG A 27 -19.16 -16.06 9.10
N LEU A 28 -17.98 -16.26 9.68
CA LEU A 28 -16.82 -15.38 9.44
C LEU A 28 -16.35 -15.46 7.98
N ILE A 29 -16.39 -16.65 7.39
CA ILE A 29 -16.00 -16.83 5.99
C ILE A 29 -17.12 -16.36 5.07
N ASN A 30 -18.37 -16.66 5.41
CA ASN A 30 -19.52 -16.21 4.63
C ASN A 30 -19.60 -14.68 4.55
N ASP A 31 -19.35 -13.97 5.66
CA ASP A 31 -19.35 -12.50 5.68
C ASP A 31 -18.22 -11.92 4.79
N VAL A 32 -17.04 -12.58 4.73
CA VAL A 32 -15.95 -12.19 3.80
C VAL A 32 -16.39 -12.38 2.35
N LEU A 33 -16.97 -13.54 2.03
CA LEU A 33 -17.44 -13.86 0.69
C LEU A 33 -18.57 -12.92 0.24
N GLU A 34 -19.51 -12.61 1.14
CA GLU A 34 -20.62 -11.68 0.86
C GLU A 34 -20.11 -10.27 0.52
N ILE A 35 -19.06 -9.80 1.20
CA ILE A 35 -18.42 -8.52 0.84
C ILE A 35 -17.72 -8.63 -0.52
N ILE A 36 -17.04 -9.72 -0.84
CA ILE A 36 -16.45 -9.92 -2.18
C ILE A 36 -17.54 -9.90 -3.26
N ASP A 37 -18.66 -10.58 -3.02
CA ASP A 37 -19.80 -10.62 -3.94
C ASP A 37 -20.48 -9.26 -4.10
N LYS A 38 -20.54 -8.44 -3.03
CA LYS A 38 -20.99 -7.04 -3.10
C LYS A 38 -20.20 -6.22 -4.12
N TYR A 39 -18.93 -6.54 -4.38
CA TYR A 39 -18.11 -5.87 -5.40
C TYR A 39 -18.10 -6.58 -6.77
N GLY A 40 -18.86 -7.67 -6.92
CA GLY A 40 -19.03 -8.41 -8.17
C GLY A 40 -18.16 -9.66 -8.31
N GLY A 41 -17.50 -10.10 -7.24
CA GLY A 41 -16.59 -11.24 -7.27
C GLY A 41 -15.17 -10.87 -7.70
N VAL A 42 -14.24 -11.82 -7.58
CA VAL A 42 -12.79 -11.59 -7.75
C VAL A 42 -12.42 -11.04 -9.14
N ASP A 43 -12.98 -11.61 -10.21
CA ASP A 43 -12.66 -11.19 -11.58
C ASP A 43 -13.11 -9.74 -11.85
N GLU A 44 -14.30 -9.38 -11.38
CA GLU A 44 -14.84 -8.02 -11.54
C GLU A 44 -14.08 -7.01 -10.68
N ILE A 45 -13.71 -7.37 -9.45
CA ILE A 45 -12.85 -6.55 -8.59
C ILE A 45 -11.54 -6.21 -9.32
N ASN A 46 -10.85 -7.23 -9.83
CA ASN A 46 -9.58 -7.05 -10.54
C ASN A 46 -9.73 -6.25 -11.83
N ARG A 47 -10.80 -6.49 -12.59
CA ARG A 47 -11.12 -5.74 -13.82
C ARG A 47 -11.32 -4.25 -13.51
N ARG A 48 -12.15 -3.93 -12.52
CA ARG A 48 -12.43 -2.56 -12.07
C ARG A 48 -11.19 -1.88 -11.53
N ALA A 49 -10.38 -2.57 -10.72
CA ALA A 49 -9.14 -2.03 -10.18
C ALA A 49 -8.13 -1.69 -11.29
N LYS A 50 -7.98 -2.57 -12.29
CA LYS A 50 -7.12 -2.31 -13.46
C LYS A 50 -7.63 -1.12 -14.27
N GLU A 51 -8.93 -1.02 -14.47
CA GLU A 51 -9.55 0.10 -15.19
C GLU A 51 -9.38 1.43 -14.43
N ALA A 52 -9.61 1.43 -13.11
CA ALA A 52 -9.46 2.60 -12.25
C ALA A 52 -8.02 3.13 -12.23
N ARG A 53 -7.01 2.24 -12.35
CA ARG A 53 -5.59 2.62 -12.39
C ARG A 53 -5.14 3.26 -13.69
N ARG A 54 -5.90 3.14 -14.79
CA ARG A 54 -5.45 3.72 -16.07
C ARG A 54 -5.21 5.21 -15.91
N ILE A 55 -4.03 5.68 -16.34
CA ILE A 55 -3.62 7.08 -16.16
C ILE A 55 -4.66 8.07 -16.71
N ASP A 56 -5.23 7.78 -17.89
CA ASP A 56 -6.28 8.61 -18.50
C ASP A 56 -7.52 8.73 -17.60
N ASN A 57 -7.92 7.64 -16.94
CA ASN A 57 -9.07 7.60 -16.05
C ASN A 57 -8.77 8.37 -14.75
N LEU A 58 -7.56 8.23 -14.21
CA LEU A 58 -7.12 8.96 -13.02
C LEU A 58 -7.09 10.47 -13.28
N LEU A 59 -6.51 10.89 -14.40
CA LEU A 59 -6.44 12.31 -14.79
C LEU A 59 -7.83 12.88 -15.07
N ALA A 60 -8.70 12.14 -15.76
CA ALA A 60 -10.08 12.57 -16.01
C ALA A 60 -10.92 12.73 -14.72
N LYS A 61 -10.67 11.91 -13.70
CA LYS A 61 -11.27 12.08 -12.37
C LYS A 61 -10.63 13.26 -11.63
N LEU A 62 -9.30 13.36 -11.67
CA LEU A 62 -8.54 14.40 -10.98
C LEU A 62 -8.91 15.80 -11.51
N GLU A 63 -9.08 15.97 -12.81
CA GLU A 63 -9.52 17.23 -13.42
C GLU A 63 -10.82 17.76 -12.82
N LYS A 64 -11.73 16.87 -12.38
CA LYS A 64 -13.00 17.26 -11.77
C LYS A 64 -12.87 17.61 -10.29
N VAL A 65 -11.89 17.03 -9.60
CA VAL A 65 -11.69 17.18 -8.15
C VAL A 65 -10.70 18.30 -7.84
N ASN A 66 -9.56 18.29 -8.51
CA ASN A 66 -8.48 19.25 -8.35
C ASN A 66 -7.71 19.45 -9.68
N PRO A 67 -8.21 20.32 -10.58
CA PRO A 67 -7.59 20.58 -11.89
C PRO A 67 -6.15 21.09 -11.80
N SER A 68 -5.77 21.73 -10.68
CA SER A 68 -4.43 22.28 -10.53
C SER A 68 -3.35 21.19 -10.52
N TYR A 69 -3.67 19.98 -10.05
CA TYR A 69 -2.72 18.87 -9.94
C TYR A 69 -2.47 18.17 -11.28
N VAL A 70 -3.38 18.26 -12.25
CA VAL A 70 -3.22 17.61 -13.56
C VAL A 70 -1.96 18.11 -14.26
N LYS A 71 -1.72 19.44 -14.23
CA LYS A 71 -0.52 20.05 -14.84
C LYS A 71 0.79 19.59 -14.20
N ASP A 72 0.79 19.39 -12.88
CA ASP A 72 1.97 18.89 -12.16
C ASP A 72 2.26 17.42 -12.53
N ILE A 73 1.23 16.59 -12.75
CA ILE A 73 1.38 15.21 -13.24
C ILE A 73 1.88 15.19 -14.69
N GLU A 74 1.32 16.02 -15.56
CA GLU A 74 1.78 16.14 -16.96
C GLU A 74 3.25 16.56 -17.02
N TRP A 75 3.65 17.52 -16.19
CA TRP A 75 5.06 17.94 -16.06
C TRP A 75 5.95 16.78 -15.58
N LEU A 76 5.50 15.99 -14.60
CA LEU A 76 6.25 14.85 -14.07
C LEU A 76 6.46 13.76 -15.14
N ILE A 77 5.42 13.46 -15.92
CA ILE A 77 5.48 12.54 -17.06
C ILE A 77 6.49 13.06 -18.10
N GLU A 78 6.44 14.36 -18.42
CA GLU A 78 7.38 14.98 -19.36
C GLU A 78 8.84 14.87 -18.87
N GLN A 79 9.11 15.12 -17.58
CA GLN A 79 10.46 14.99 -17.01
C GLN A 79 10.98 13.55 -17.08
N ARG A 80 10.13 12.58 -16.75
CA ARG A 80 10.45 11.16 -16.88
C ARG A 80 10.78 10.80 -18.33
N ASP A 81 9.93 11.18 -19.28
CA ASP A 81 10.08 10.80 -20.69
C ASP A 81 11.32 11.43 -21.33
N LYS A 82 11.74 12.61 -20.84
CA LYS A 82 13.01 13.24 -21.20
C LYS A 82 14.24 12.65 -20.51
N GLY A 83 14.06 11.79 -19.50
CA GLY A 83 15.14 11.23 -18.70
C GLY A 83 15.94 12.30 -17.94
N THR A 84 15.26 13.33 -17.41
CA THR A 84 15.97 14.49 -16.80
C THR A 84 16.50 14.22 -15.40
N TYR A 85 15.96 13.22 -14.70
CA TYR A 85 16.45 12.79 -13.40
C TYR A 85 17.81 12.10 -13.49
N ILE A 86 18.65 12.29 -12.48
CA ILE A 86 19.96 11.64 -12.39
C ILE A 86 19.81 10.12 -12.31
N THR A 87 20.65 9.40 -13.03
CA THR A 87 20.73 7.93 -12.93
C THR A 87 21.51 7.49 -11.68
N ILE A 88 21.36 6.23 -11.25
CA ILE A 88 22.16 5.68 -10.15
C ILE A 88 23.67 5.79 -10.44
N ASP A 89 24.09 5.51 -11.68
CA ASP A 89 25.51 5.56 -12.07
C ASP A 89 26.06 6.99 -12.03
N GLU A 90 25.31 7.96 -12.53
CA GLU A 90 25.69 9.38 -12.45
C GLU A 90 25.72 9.86 -11.00
N TYR A 91 24.79 9.42 -10.16
CA TYR A 91 24.77 9.75 -8.74
C TYR A 91 25.99 9.17 -8.01
N ARG A 92 26.32 7.90 -8.27
CA ARG A 92 27.54 7.25 -7.75
C ARG A 92 28.79 8.02 -8.16
N ARG A 93 28.94 8.36 -9.45
CA ARG A 93 30.07 9.16 -9.95
C ARG A 93 30.14 10.53 -9.29
N ARG A 94 29.00 11.19 -9.05
CA ARG A 94 28.94 12.49 -8.38
C ARG A 94 29.43 12.42 -6.92
N VAL A 95 29.05 11.38 -6.19
CA VAL A 95 29.39 11.23 -4.76
C VAL A 95 30.80 10.69 -4.56
N LEU A 96 31.20 9.71 -5.36
CA LEU A 96 32.45 8.95 -5.18
C LEU A 96 33.58 9.37 -6.13
N GLY A 97 33.28 10.18 -7.14
CA GLY A 97 34.24 10.57 -8.19
C GLY A 97 34.65 9.38 -9.06
N GLU A 98 35.90 9.37 -9.50
CA GLU A 98 36.50 8.31 -10.34
C GLU A 98 36.43 6.93 -9.69
N LYS A 99 36.41 6.85 -8.36
CA LYS A 99 36.29 5.58 -7.63
C LYS A 99 35.03 4.80 -7.98
N ALA A 100 33.98 5.48 -8.45
CA ALA A 100 32.73 4.82 -8.84
C ALA A 100 32.93 3.79 -9.96
N GLU A 101 33.94 3.96 -10.82
CA GLU A 101 34.17 3.11 -12.00
C GLU A 101 34.91 1.81 -11.66
N ASP A 102 35.70 1.81 -10.59
CA ASP A 102 36.49 0.67 -10.12
C ASP A 102 35.82 -0.09 -8.95
N MET A 103 34.69 0.43 -8.45
CA MET A 103 33.98 -0.17 -7.31
C MET A 103 32.95 -1.21 -7.79
N ASP A 104 33.01 -2.39 -7.18
CA ASP A 104 31.96 -3.40 -7.30
C ASP A 104 30.86 -3.15 -6.26
N PHE A 105 29.67 -2.77 -6.72
CA PHE A 105 28.52 -2.52 -5.86
C PHE A 105 27.76 -3.82 -5.64
N LYS A 106 27.46 -4.13 -4.38
CA LYS A 106 26.70 -5.33 -4.00
C LYS A 106 25.21 -5.15 -4.30
N GLU A 107 24.82 -5.29 -5.56
CA GLU A 107 23.43 -5.11 -6.00
C GLU A 107 22.46 -6.14 -5.37
N ASP A 108 22.95 -7.31 -4.97
CA ASP A 108 22.16 -8.34 -4.26
C ASP A 108 21.62 -7.88 -2.89
N TYR A 109 22.21 -6.83 -2.32
CA TYR A 109 21.81 -6.22 -1.06
C TYR A 109 21.36 -4.77 -1.24
N ALA A 110 20.89 -4.42 -2.44
CA ALA A 110 20.39 -3.09 -2.73
C ALA A 110 19.30 -2.68 -1.74
N VAL A 111 19.48 -1.52 -1.13
CA VAL A 111 18.49 -0.90 -0.24
C VAL A 111 17.55 -0.03 -1.07
N THR A 112 16.27 -0.02 -0.70
CA THR A 112 15.29 0.87 -1.31
C THR A 112 15.25 2.19 -0.55
N LEU A 113 15.44 3.31 -1.27
CA LEU A 113 15.11 4.63 -0.74
C LEU A 113 13.58 4.76 -0.66
N GLU A 114 13.06 4.77 0.58
CA GLU A 114 11.63 4.89 0.89
C GLU A 114 11.36 6.20 1.63
N ILE A 115 10.31 6.92 1.24
CA ILE A 115 9.71 7.96 2.10
C ILE A 115 8.53 7.35 2.85
N SER A 116 8.71 7.15 4.15
CA SER A 116 7.72 6.49 4.99
C SER A 116 6.53 7.38 5.39
N ALA A 117 6.50 8.65 4.96
CA ALA A 117 5.37 9.56 5.21
C ALA A 117 5.25 10.68 4.16
N CYS A 118 4.67 10.38 2.99
CA CYS A 118 4.42 11.35 1.92
C CYS A 118 2.91 11.64 1.75
N GLN A 119 2.36 12.50 2.61
CA GLN A 119 0.90 12.60 2.74
C GLN A 119 0.21 13.45 1.67
N TYR A 120 0.89 14.50 1.22
CA TYR A 120 0.32 15.53 0.36
C TYR A 120 1.05 15.56 -0.97
N PHE A 121 0.29 15.57 -2.07
CA PHE A 121 0.81 15.64 -3.42
C PHE A 121 1.72 16.87 -3.66
N PRO A 122 1.41 18.08 -3.14
CA PRO A 122 2.31 19.21 -3.25
C PRO A 122 3.71 18.97 -2.67
N PHE A 123 3.82 18.20 -1.57
CA PHE A 123 5.11 17.90 -0.95
C PHE A 123 5.92 16.92 -1.80
N PHE A 124 5.25 15.92 -2.39
CA PHE A 124 5.87 15.07 -3.41
C PHE A 124 6.38 15.90 -4.59
N MET A 125 5.59 16.86 -5.10
CA MET A 125 6.04 17.72 -6.20
C MET A 125 7.22 18.62 -5.83
N THR A 126 7.28 19.10 -4.58
CA THR A 126 8.46 19.83 -4.08
C THR A 126 9.70 18.94 -4.09
N GLU A 127 9.60 17.70 -3.63
CA GLU A 127 10.69 16.72 -3.71
C GLU A 127 11.09 16.45 -5.17
N ALA A 128 10.13 16.16 -6.04
CA ALA A 128 10.37 15.85 -7.44
C ALA A 128 11.10 16.98 -8.19
N LYS A 129 10.77 18.24 -7.88
CA LYS A 129 11.45 19.43 -8.43
C LYS A 129 12.84 19.61 -7.80
N GLN A 130 12.98 19.41 -6.49
CA GLN A 130 14.26 19.50 -5.80
C GLN A 130 15.25 18.44 -6.30
N ALA A 131 14.82 17.18 -6.43
CA ALA A 131 15.68 16.09 -6.83
C ALA A 131 16.26 16.33 -8.24
N LEU A 132 15.45 16.92 -9.12
CA LEU A 132 15.90 17.37 -10.43
C LEU A 132 16.94 18.50 -10.33
N GLU A 133 16.63 19.58 -9.61
CA GLU A 133 17.52 20.74 -9.45
C GLU A 133 18.87 20.37 -8.81
N LYS A 134 18.79 19.62 -7.71
CA LYS A 134 19.94 19.26 -6.89
C LYS A 134 20.62 17.98 -7.34
N LYS A 135 20.11 17.31 -8.38
CA LYS A 135 20.59 16.01 -8.87
C LYS A 135 20.62 14.93 -7.78
N GLU A 136 19.54 14.85 -7.00
CA GLU A 136 19.32 13.81 -5.97
C GLU A 136 18.56 12.63 -6.58
N LEU A 137 18.70 11.45 -5.98
CA LEU A 137 17.91 10.27 -6.38
C LEU A 137 16.47 10.44 -5.89
N MET A 138 15.51 10.18 -6.78
CA MET A 138 14.10 10.04 -6.39
C MET A 138 13.87 8.71 -5.65
N PRO A 139 13.09 8.69 -4.56
CA PRO A 139 12.66 7.46 -3.91
C PRO A 139 11.87 6.55 -4.85
N GLY A 140 12.09 5.23 -4.72
CA GLY A 140 11.32 4.21 -5.45
C GLY A 140 10.12 3.67 -4.67
N ARG A 141 9.95 4.12 -3.41
CA ARG A 141 8.90 3.64 -2.52
C ARG A 141 8.35 4.74 -1.62
N TYR A 142 7.03 4.76 -1.46
CA TYR A 142 6.32 5.75 -0.65
C TYR A 142 5.32 5.10 0.30
N ILE A 143 5.13 5.69 1.47
CA ILE A 143 4.07 5.32 2.40
C ILE A 143 3.25 6.55 2.76
N ARG A 144 1.94 6.36 2.78
CA ARG A 144 0.95 7.39 3.02
C ARG A 144 0.04 6.91 4.14
N VAL A 145 0.10 7.61 5.27
CA VAL A 145 -0.62 7.26 6.51
C VAL A 145 -1.79 8.19 6.81
N ARG A 146 -2.02 9.20 5.96
CA ARG A 146 -3.16 10.11 6.00
C ARG A 146 -4.44 9.34 5.70
N ASN A 147 -5.55 9.74 6.33
CA ASN A 147 -6.85 9.11 6.14
C ASN A 147 -7.28 9.16 4.67
N MET A 148 -7.64 8.00 4.12
CA MET A 148 -7.99 7.83 2.71
C MET A 148 -9.18 8.67 2.30
N LYS A 149 -10.18 8.84 3.17
CA LYS A 149 -11.34 9.72 2.89
C LYS A 149 -10.95 11.17 2.70
N GLU A 150 -9.97 11.65 3.47
CA GLU A 150 -9.47 13.01 3.30
C GLU A 150 -8.68 13.14 2.00
N GLN A 151 -7.82 12.17 1.71
CA GLN A 151 -7.05 12.16 0.47
C GLN A 151 -7.94 12.08 -0.79
N GLU A 152 -9.02 11.31 -0.73
CA GLU A 152 -10.03 11.19 -1.78
C GLU A 152 -10.70 12.55 -2.02
N LYS A 153 -11.15 13.20 -0.95
CA LYS A 153 -11.81 14.51 -1.02
C LYS A 153 -10.93 15.60 -1.62
N ASP A 154 -9.66 15.63 -1.24
CA ASP A 154 -8.73 16.70 -1.66
C ASP A 154 -8.14 16.45 -3.06
N GLY A 155 -8.34 15.25 -3.62
CA GLY A 155 -7.75 14.83 -4.89
C GLY A 155 -6.32 14.29 -4.77
N ASP A 156 -5.73 14.31 -3.58
CA ASP A 156 -4.40 13.77 -3.30
C ASP A 156 -4.30 12.28 -3.63
N LEU A 157 -5.35 11.49 -3.38
CA LEU A 157 -5.34 10.05 -3.67
C LEU A 157 -5.17 9.80 -5.18
N LEU A 158 -5.90 10.53 -6.01
CA LEU A 158 -5.82 10.44 -7.47
C LEU A 158 -4.47 10.93 -7.99
N ALA A 159 -4.02 12.09 -7.50
CA ALA A 159 -2.77 12.70 -7.93
C ALA A 159 -1.56 11.84 -7.56
N MET A 160 -1.48 11.35 -6.31
CA MET A 160 -0.39 10.47 -5.89
C MET A 160 -0.43 9.14 -6.64
N THR A 161 -1.61 8.52 -6.83
CA THR A 161 -1.72 7.29 -7.62
C THR A 161 -1.20 7.48 -9.06
N ALA A 162 -1.55 8.61 -9.70
CA ALA A 162 -1.05 8.96 -11.03
C ALA A 162 0.47 9.22 -11.03
N ALA A 163 0.98 9.95 -10.01
CA ALA A 163 2.39 10.29 -9.89
C ALA A 163 3.27 9.06 -9.70
N MET A 164 2.88 8.16 -8.80
CA MET A 164 3.62 6.92 -8.54
C MET A 164 3.68 6.03 -9.78
N GLN A 165 2.56 5.92 -10.52
CA GLN A 165 2.54 5.22 -11.80
C GLN A 165 3.42 5.90 -12.85
N ALA A 166 3.42 7.24 -12.89
CA ALA A 166 4.27 7.99 -13.80
C ALA A 166 5.73 7.63 -13.56
N ILE A 167 6.22 7.71 -12.32
CA ILE A 167 7.64 7.44 -12.01
C ILE A 167 7.99 5.96 -11.83
N GLY A 168 7.01 5.05 -11.89
CA GLY A 168 7.22 3.62 -11.67
C GLY A 168 7.55 3.26 -10.21
N ALA A 169 7.14 4.07 -9.24
CA ALA A 169 7.36 3.83 -7.82
C ALA A 169 6.27 2.93 -7.22
N SER A 170 6.64 2.20 -6.17
CA SER A 170 5.66 1.51 -5.33
C SER A 170 5.15 2.44 -4.23
N TRP A 171 3.89 2.30 -3.82
CA TRP A 171 3.38 3.04 -2.69
C TRP A 171 2.37 2.23 -1.90
N CYS A 172 2.27 2.55 -0.61
CA CYS A 172 1.38 1.90 0.33
C CYS A 172 0.50 2.95 1.00
N GLU A 173 -0.82 2.76 0.92
CA GLU A 173 -1.81 3.60 1.57
C GLU A 173 -2.20 3.04 2.94
N THR A 174 -2.81 3.85 3.79
CA THR A 174 -3.34 3.41 5.08
C THR A 174 -4.84 3.62 5.12
N LEU A 175 -5.60 2.54 5.24
CA LEU A 175 -7.06 2.59 5.39
C LEU A 175 -7.46 3.27 6.71
N ASP A 176 -8.66 3.84 6.74
CA ASP A 176 -9.20 4.54 7.90
C ASP A 176 -9.64 3.56 9.00
N THR A 177 -10.00 2.32 8.61
CA THR A 177 -10.33 1.18 9.49
C THR A 177 -9.10 0.56 10.16
N LYS A 178 -8.27 1.41 10.78
CA LYS A 178 -7.03 1.06 11.51
C LYS A 178 -7.16 1.18 13.04
N GLY A 179 -8.40 1.24 13.55
CA GLY A 179 -8.70 1.34 14.98
C GLY A 179 -8.38 2.67 15.65
N THR A 180 -7.94 3.70 14.91
CA THR A 180 -7.58 5.02 15.48
C THR A 180 -8.76 5.97 15.65
N ASP A 181 -9.99 5.50 15.42
CA ASP A 181 -11.25 6.25 15.55
C ASP A 181 -11.81 6.26 16.98
N GLY A 182 -11.05 5.72 17.95
CA GLY A 182 -11.45 5.56 19.35
C GLY A 182 -12.05 4.19 19.67
N SER A 183 -12.19 3.30 18.68
CA SER A 183 -12.69 1.93 18.90
C SER A 183 -11.64 0.99 19.51
N ASN A 184 -10.35 1.30 19.33
CA ASN A 184 -9.26 0.51 19.87
C ASN A 184 -9.04 0.85 21.35
N ILE A 185 -9.43 -0.08 22.23
CA ILE A 185 -9.25 0.05 23.68
C ILE A 185 -7.78 0.09 24.11
N HIS A 186 -6.85 -0.32 23.24
CA HIS A 186 -5.40 -0.23 23.45
C HIS A 186 -4.79 1.11 22.97
N LEU A 187 -5.61 2.04 22.48
CA LEU A 187 -5.20 3.38 22.04
C LEU A 187 -5.79 4.52 22.91
N GLY A 188 -6.23 4.20 24.14
CA GLY A 188 -6.99 5.11 25.01
C GLY A 188 -6.18 6.11 25.86
N GLY A 189 -4.84 6.11 25.78
CA GLY A 189 -3.99 7.02 26.58
C GLY A 189 -2.57 6.48 26.83
N PRO A 190 -1.69 7.26 27.50
CA PRO A 190 -0.32 6.87 27.84
C PRO A 190 -0.20 5.51 28.54
N GLU A 191 -1.22 5.11 29.30
CA GLU A 191 -1.30 3.84 30.02
C GLU A 191 -1.48 2.63 29.07
N THR A 192 -1.97 2.88 27.86
CA THR A 192 -2.28 1.85 26.86
C THR A 192 -1.40 1.93 25.62
N ILE A 193 -0.59 3.00 25.48
CA ILE A 193 0.35 3.18 24.35
C ILE A 193 1.38 2.06 24.24
N THR A 194 1.70 1.35 25.33
CA THR A 194 2.54 0.15 25.29
C THR A 194 1.83 -1.05 24.64
N GLY A 195 0.50 -1.11 24.74
CA GLY A 195 -0.35 -2.06 24.03
C GLY A 195 -0.36 -1.83 22.52
N TYR A 196 -0.21 -0.58 22.07
CA TYR A 196 -0.01 -0.27 20.64
C TYR A 196 1.22 -0.98 20.04
N PHE A 197 2.32 -1.06 20.79
CA PHE A 197 3.55 -1.77 20.37
C PHE A 197 3.46 -3.30 20.51
N GLY A 198 2.46 -3.81 21.25
CA GLY A 198 2.24 -5.25 21.45
C GLY A 198 1.33 -5.91 20.40
N GLY A 199 0.78 -5.10 19.48
CA GLY A 199 -0.21 -5.51 18.49
C GLY A 199 -1.41 -4.58 18.56
N VAL A 200 -1.68 -3.85 17.48
CA VAL A 200 -2.82 -2.94 17.38
C VAL A 200 -4.10 -3.78 17.43
N GLY A 201 -4.72 -3.88 18.61
CA GLY A 201 -6.01 -4.54 18.75
C GLY A 201 -7.12 -3.74 18.07
N GLU A 202 -8.08 -4.41 17.46
CA GLU A 202 -9.27 -3.78 16.88
C GLU A 202 -10.47 -4.65 17.26
N PRO A 203 -11.69 -4.08 17.35
CA PRO A 203 -12.88 -4.88 17.51
C PRO A 203 -13.02 -5.95 16.42
N ASN A 204 -13.64 -7.09 16.74
CA ASN A 204 -13.68 -8.27 15.85
C ASN A 204 -14.40 -8.04 14.51
N ASP A 205 -15.15 -6.94 14.35
CA ASP A 205 -15.81 -6.57 13.10
C ASP A 205 -14.93 -5.72 12.17
N TYR A 206 -13.77 -5.23 12.65
CA TYR A 206 -12.85 -4.42 11.86
C TYR A 206 -12.27 -5.13 10.64
N PRO A 207 -11.90 -6.42 10.69
CA PRO A 207 -11.43 -7.11 9.49
C PRO A 207 -12.42 -7.06 8.31
N LEU A 208 -13.73 -7.08 8.59
CA LEU A 208 -14.77 -6.96 7.57
C LEU A 208 -14.94 -5.50 7.09
N ARG A 209 -14.85 -4.52 8.00
CA ARG A 209 -14.86 -3.09 7.61
C ARG A 209 -13.64 -2.73 6.75
N TRP A 210 -12.48 -3.24 7.13
CA TRP A 210 -11.23 -3.12 6.39
C TRP A 210 -11.33 -3.74 5.01
N LEU A 211 -11.95 -4.92 4.89
CA LEU A 211 -12.20 -5.56 3.61
C LEU A 211 -13.09 -4.68 2.71
N ASP A 212 -14.21 -4.21 3.25
CA ASP A 212 -15.14 -3.36 2.50
C ASP A 212 -14.48 -2.05 2.06
N GLU A 213 -13.74 -1.41 2.96
CA GLU A 213 -12.99 -0.18 2.66
C GLU A 213 -11.89 -0.42 1.62
N PHE A 214 -11.11 -1.50 1.76
CA PHE A 214 -10.09 -1.88 0.79
C PHE A 214 -10.69 -2.04 -0.60
N LEU A 215 -11.76 -2.84 -0.73
CA LEU A 215 -12.40 -3.11 -2.02
C LEU A 215 -13.02 -1.85 -2.62
N TYR A 216 -13.53 -0.92 -1.79
CA TYR A 216 -13.95 0.41 -2.25
C TYR A 216 -12.80 1.16 -2.94
N TYR A 217 -11.65 1.32 -2.27
CA TYR A 217 -10.54 2.08 -2.87
C TYR A 217 -9.82 1.33 -3.99
N ASN A 218 -9.73 0.01 -3.89
CA ASN A 218 -9.17 -0.85 -4.93
C ASN A 218 -9.99 -0.73 -6.22
N THR A 219 -11.31 -0.88 -6.16
CA THR A 219 -12.16 -0.87 -7.36
C THR A 219 -12.45 0.52 -7.93
N ASN A 220 -12.40 1.58 -7.11
CA ASN A 220 -12.68 2.95 -7.57
C ASN A 220 -11.44 3.77 -7.91
N TYR A 221 -10.32 3.52 -7.23
CA TYR A 221 -9.09 4.32 -7.36
C TYR A 221 -7.88 3.47 -7.73
N GLY A 222 -8.02 2.14 -7.75
CA GLY A 222 -6.92 1.27 -8.13
C GLY A 222 -5.89 1.04 -7.03
N VAL A 223 -6.23 1.31 -5.77
CA VAL A 223 -5.33 1.11 -4.64
C VAL A 223 -4.97 -0.36 -4.52
N LYS A 224 -3.66 -0.64 -4.55
CA LYS A 224 -3.13 -2.01 -4.55
C LYS A 224 -2.47 -2.40 -3.23
N GLN A 225 -1.57 -1.56 -2.72
CA GLN A 225 -0.85 -1.85 -1.48
C GLN A 225 -1.44 -1.05 -0.32
N VAL A 226 -1.79 -1.74 0.76
CA VAL A 226 -2.29 -1.10 1.99
C VAL A 226 -1.48 -1.51 3.22
N LEU A 227 -1.36 -0.60 4.18
CA LEU A 227 -0.74 -0.89 5.47
C LEU A 227 -1.69 -1.74 6.30
N ASN A 228 -1.11 -2.73 6.97
CA ASN A 228 -1.85 -3.66 7.78
C ASN A 228 -1.23 -3.72 9.18
N VAL A 229 -2.06 -3.67 10.21
CA VAL A 229 -1.63 -3.49 11.61
C VAL A 229 -2.17 -4.57 12.56
N ASN A 230 -3.21 -5.30 12.16
CA ASN A 230 -3.93 -6.25 13.01
C ASN A 230 -3.89 -7.68 12.42
N PRO A 231 -3.75 -8.75 13.24
CA PRO A 231 -3.77 -10.13 12.76
C PRO A 231 -5.01 -10.54 11.94
N GLY A 232 -6.18 -10.01 12.29
CA GLY A 232 -7.44 -10.27 11.60
C GLY A 232 -7.47 -9.68 10.19
N THR A 233 -7.08 -8.41 10.04
CA THR A 233 -6.94 -7.76 8.73
C THR A 233 -5.80 -8.37 7.90
N ILE A 234 -4.73 -8.86 8.55
CA ILE A 234 -3.66 -9.64 7.89
C ILE A 234 -4.22 -10.97 7.36
N LEU A 235 -4.99 -11.70 8.16
CA LEU A 235 -5.62 -12.95 7.75
C LEU A 235 -6.56 -12.74 6.56
N VAL A 236 -7.42 -11.72 6.62
CA VAL A 236 -8.30 -11.36 5.51
C VAL A 236 -7.50 -10.96 4.26
N GLY A 237 -6.42 -10.18 4.42
CA GLY A 237 -5.52 -9.85 3.31
C GLY A 237 -4.92 -11.09 2.63
N TYR A 238 -4.47 -12.08 3.40
CA TYR A 238 -4.03 -13.37 2.85
C TYR A 238 -5.14 -14.16 2.18
N MET A 239 -6.36 -14.14 2.72
CA MET A 239 -7.52 -14.79 2.08
C MET A 239 -7.83 -14.16 0.73
N LEU A 240 -7.87 -12.83 0.64
CA LEU A 240 -8.08 -12.12 -0.62
C LEU A 240 -7.03 -12.46 -1.67
N HIS A 241 -5.76 -12.43 -1.28
CA HIS A 241 -4.67 -12.83 -2.16
C HIS A 241 -4.84 -14.27 -2.65
N LYS A 242 -5.18 -15.20 -1.73
CA LYS A 242 -5.42 -16.61 -2.07
C LYS A 242 -6.63 -16.80 -2.98
N LEU A 243 -7.69 -16.01 -2.82
CA LEU A 243 -8.87 -16.03 -3.67
C LEU A 243 -8.62 -15.41 -5.05
N GLY A 244 -7.52 -14.66 -5.23
CA GLY A 244 -7.07 -14.11 -6.51
C GLY A 244 -7.28 -12.61 -6.68
N VAL A 245 -7.65 -11.88 -5.62
CA VAL A 245 -7.71 -10.41 -5.68
C VAL A 245 -6.28 -9.85 -5.77
N ASP A 246 -6.04 -8.87 -6.66
CA ASP A 246 -4.76 -8.15 -6.80
C ASP A 246 -4.56 -7.17 -5.64
N VAL A 247 -4.31 -7.73 -4.46
CA VAL A 247 -3.97 -7.03 -3.22
C VAL A 247 -2.54 -7.32 -2.81
N GLU A 248 -1.88 -6.29 -2.33
CA GLU A 248 -0.63 -6.38 -1.59
C GLU A 248 -0.79 -5.64 -0.26
N PHE A 249 -0.03 -6.02 0.75
CA PHE A 249 0.00 -5.26 1.99
C PHE A 249 1.39 -5.25 2.61
N LYS A 250 1.70 -4.16 3.31
CA LYS A 250 2.88 -4.07 4.18
C LYS A 250 2.39 -4.20 5.61
N ILE A 251 2.95 -5.16 6.35
CA ILE A 251 2.75 -5.21 7.81
C ILE A 251 3.52 -4.04 8.40
N SER A 252 2.79 -3.15 9.06
CA SER A 252 3.39 -2.04 9.79
C SER A 252 4.11 -2.59 11.01
N VAL A 253 5.37 -2.20 11.18
CA VAL A 253 6.15 -2.41 12.40
C VAL A 253 6.35 -1.03 13.02
N TYR A 254 5.55 -0.71 14.03
CA TYR A 254 5.81 0.40 14.93
C TYR A 254 6.39 -0.13 16.23
#